data_AF-A0A212CCK2-F1
#
_entry.id   AF-A0A212CCK2-F1
#
_cell.length_a   1.000
_cell.length_b   1.000
_cell.length_c   1.000
_cell.angle_alpha   90.00
_cell.angle_beta   90.00
_cell.angle_gamma   90.00
#
_symmetry.space_group_name_H-M   'P 1'
#
loop_
_entity.id
_entity.type
_entity.pdbx_description
1 polymer ?
#
loop_
_entity_poly.entity_id
_entity_poly.type
_entity_poly.pdbx_seq_one_letter_code
_entity_poly.pdbx_strand_id
1 'polypeptide(L)'
;MSGRLALPSLLLAVIVSSFCPATSMSGDDMRNQLLTREKMMRIGGQLVLTQEEELANQRLKALKEAEMHKALSKGSILPSMHFFQAKNLIEKSEVFNILKKMPKGAALHVHDFSITSPDWLVKNATYRPHCYFCFTRRGIPQFRFAHPTPPTPKPAECPQWVLLEKFRKGLHNVSEFDNRSSQ
;
A
#
# COMPACT_ATOMS: atom_id res chain seq x y z
N MET A 1 -61.92 66.20 22.80
CA MET A 1 -60.77 66.82 22.12
C MET A 1 -59.49 66.25 22.73
N SER A 2 -58.47 66.09 21.88
CA SER A 2 -57.08 65.77 22.22
C SER A 2 -56.76 64.33 22.65
N GLY A 3 -56.51 63.50 21.63
CA GLY A 3 -55.45 62.49 21.74
C GLY A 3 -54.11 63.12 21.43
N ARG A 4 -53.04 62.63 22.07
CA ARG A 4 -51.68 62.45 21.54
C ARG A 4 -50.71 62.10 22.68
N LEU A 5 -49.64 61.42 22.29
CA LEU A 5 -48.41 61.11 23.04
C LEU A 5 -48.35 59.77 23.79
N ALA A 6 -48.43 58.68 23.05
CA ALA A 6 -47.72 57.45 23.41
C ALA A 6 -47.06 56.76 22.20
N LEU A 7 -46.83 57.50 21.09
CA LEU A 7 -46.29 56.94 19.85
C LEU A 7 -44.78 57.10 19.59
N PRO A 8 -43.97 57.98 20.24
CA PRO A 8 -42.57 58.08 19.83
C PRO A 8 -41.63 57.05 20.48
N SER A 9 -42.00 56.46 21.63
CA SER A 9 -41.07 55.59 22.38
C SER A 9 -41.08 54.12 21.95
N LEU A 10 -42.16 53.64 21.32
CA LEU A 10 -42.24 52.26 20.81
C LEU A 10 -41.57 52.09 19.44
N LEU A 11 -41.42 53.17 18.66
CA LEU A 11 -40.78 53.13 17.35
C LEU A 11 -39.24 53.06 17.44
N LEU A 12 -38.63 53.57 18.52
CA LEU A 12 -37.16 53.47 18.68
C LEU A 12 -36.68 52.06 19.06
N ALA A 13 -37.50 51.29 19.78
CA ALA A 13 -37.12 49.93 20.20
C ALA A 13 -37.17 48.92 19.05
N VAL A 14 -38.00 49.16 18.02
CA VAL A 14 -38.12 48.28 16.84
C VAL A 14 -36.99 48.52 15.83
N ILE A 15 -36.40 49.71 15.81
CA ILE A 15 -35.35 50.06 14.83
C ILE A 15 -33.98 49.46 15.23
N VAL A 16 -33.73 49.20 16.53
CA VAL A 16 -32.45 48.62 16.98
C VAL A 16 -32.39 47.09 16.86
N SER A 17 -33.53 46.40 16.75
CA SER A 17 -33.57 44.95 16.57
C SER A 17 -33.39 44.46 15.12
N SER A 18 -33.36 45.36 14.13
CA SER A 18 -33.33 45.00 12.70
C SER A 18 -31.96 45.11 12.01
N PHE A 19 -30.89 45.41 12.76
CA PHE A 19 -29.52 45.39 12.22
C PHE A 19 -28.65 44.38 12.95
N CYS A 20 -29.12 43.14 13.03
CA CYS A 20 -28.19 42.02 13.05
C CYS A 20 -27.97 41.65 11.58
N PRO A 21 -26.87 42.06 10.93
CA PRO A 21 -26.51 41.43 9.68
C PRO A 21 -26.18 39.99 10.07
N ALA A 22 -27.17 39.11 9.94
CA ALA A 22 -26.90 37.71 9.72
C ALA A 22 -26.09 37.69 8.43
N THR A 23 -24.76 37.75 8.54
CA THR A 23 -23.87 37.44 7.45
C THR A 23 -24.15 36.00 7.11
N SER A 24 -25.16 35.78 6.27
CA SER A 24 -25.41 34.49 5.64
C SER A 24 -24.14 34.20 4.87
N MET A 25 -23.30 33.31 5.39
CA MET A 25 -22.14 32.84 4.66
C MET A 25 -22.60 32.42 3.27
N SER A 26 -21.92 32.89 2.23
CA SER A 26 -22.25 32.47 0.87
C SER A 26 -22.16 30.95 0.78
N GLY A 27 -22.96 30.32 -0.09
CA GLY A 27 -22.86 28.88 -0.34
C GLY A 27 -21.44 28.45 -0.70
N ASP A 28 -20.70 29.30 -1.39
CA ASP A 28 -19.28 29.10 -1.73
C ASP A 28 -18.36 29.14 -0.51
N ASP A 29 -18.62 30.03 0.45
CA ASP A 29 -17.82 30.10 1.68
C ASP A 29 -18.01 28.86 2.53
N MET A 30 -19.26 28.39 2.65
CA MET A 30 -19.56 27.16 3.38
C MET A 30 -18.94 25.93 2.69
N ARG A 31 -18.97 25.87 1.35
CA ARG A 31 -18.28 24.83 0.58
C ARG A 31 -16.78 24.84 0.83
N ASN A 32 -16.15 26.01 0.78
CA ASN A 32 -14.70 26.16 1.00
C ASN A 32 -14.30 25.82 2.44
N GLN A 33 -15.13 26.16 3.42
CA GLN A 33 -14.92 25.74 4.81
C GLN A 33 -14.96 24.22 4.95
N LEU A 34 -15.92 23.54 4.31
CA LEU A 34 -16.01 22.07 4.34
C LEU A 34 -14.77 21.42 3.69
N LEU A 35 -14.37 21.89 2.50
CA LEU A 35 -13.18 21.39 1.80
C LEU A 35 -11.90 21.60 2.62
N THR A 36 -11.77 22.77 3.25
CA THR A 36 -10.62 23.08 4.12
C THR A 36 -10.63 22.18 5.35
N ARG A 37 -11.79 22.01 5.99
CA ARG A 37 -11.95 21.13 7.14
C ARG A 37 -11.57 19.69 6.80
N GLU A 38 -12.07 19.15 5.68
CA GLU A 38 -11.69 17.82 5.20
C GLU A 38 -10.18 17.69 4.96
N LYS A 39 -9.57 18.69 4.29
CA LYS A 39 -8.12 18.70 4.03
C LYS A 39 -7.31 18.61 5.33
N MET A 40 -7.72 19.36 6.36
CA MET A 40 -7.02 19.42 7.65
C MET A 40 -7.24 18.17 8.52
N MET A 41 -8.37 17.48 8.37
CA MET A 41 -8.67 16.27 9.16
C MET A 41 -8.05 14.98 8.60
N ARG A 42 -7.59 14.98 7.35
CA ARG A 42 -6.92 13.81 6.75
C ARG A 42 -5.55 13.57 7.38
N ILE A 43 -5.07 12.33 7.31
CA ILE A 43 -3.74 11.95 7.82
C ILE A 43 -2.67 12.86 7.22
N GLY A 44 -1.88 13.50 8.08
CA GLY A 44 -0.84 14.45 7.68
C GLY A 44 -1.34 15.82 7.22
N GLY A 45 -2.65 16.11 7.26
CA GLY A 45 -3.24 17.34 6.72
C GLY A 45 -2.82 18.65 7.42
N GLN A 46 -2.29 18.55 8.65
CA GLN A 46 -1.78 19.68 9.44
C GLN A 46 -0.26 19.82 9.39
N LEU A 47 0.43 18.94 8.65
CA LEU A 47 1.88 19.07 8.45
C LEU A 47 2.16 20.32 7.62
N VAL A 48 3.07 21.16 8.11
CA VAL A 48 3.52 22.36 7.41
C VAL A 48 4.71 21.98 6.56
N LEU A 49 4.59 22.15 5.25
CA LEU A 49 5.65 21.86 4.29
C LEU A 49 6.59 23.06 4.13
N THR A 50 7.88 22.79 4.00
CA THR A 50 8.87 23.75 3.50
C THR A 50 8.68 24.02 2.00
N GLN A 51 9.36 25.04 1.47
CA GLN A 51 9.28 25.38 0.04
C GLN A 51 9.76 24.23 -0.87
N GLU A 52 10.80 23.50 -0.46
CA GLU A 52 11.32 22.35 -1.20
C GLU A 52 10.33 21.18 -1.18
N GLU A 53 9.73 20.90 -0.03
CA GLU A 53 8.70 19.87 0.12
C GLU A 53 7.43 20.21 -0.67
N GLU A 54 7.04 21.49 -0.74
CA GLU A 54 5.91 21.92 -1.56
C GLU A 54 6.20 21.70 -3.06
N LEU A 55 7.41 22.01 -3.52
CA LEU A 55 7.82 21.72 -4.91
C LEU A 55 7.82 20.21 -5.19
N ALA A 56 8.31 19.40 -4.26
CA ALA A 56 8.28 17.94 -4.38
C ALA A 56 6.83 17.41 -4.42
N ASN A 57 5.97 17.91 -3.53
CA ASN A 57 4.54 17.59 -3.47
C ASN A 57 3.81 17.95 -4.78
N GLN A 58 4.06 19.14 -5.32
CA GLN A 58 3.48 19.57 -6.61
C GLN A 58 3.83 18.61 -7.75
N ARG A 59 5.11 18.23 -7.86
CA ARG A 59 5.56 17.28 -8.90
C ARG A 59 4.96 15.89 -8.70
N LEU A 60 4.97 15.37 -7.48
CA LEU A 60 4.38 14.06 -7.17
C LEU A 60 2.87 14.04 -7.42
N LYS A 61 2.14 15.09 -7.03
CA LYS A 61 0.71 15.23 -7.24
C LYS A 61 0.35 15.29 -8.72
N ALA A 62 1.11 16.05 -9.52
CA ALA A 62 0.91 16.12 -10.97
C ALA A 62 1.07 14.74 -11.64
N LEU A 63 2.10 13.96 -11.27
CA LEU A 63 2.28 12.59 -11.75
C LEU A 63 1.12 11.68 -11.35
N LYS A 64 0.70 11.74 -10.07
CA LYS A 64 -0.43 10.98 -9.55
C LYS A 64 -1.73 11.28 -10.30
N GLU A 65 -2.01 12.56 -10.53
CA GLU A 65 -3.22 13.00 -11.24
C GLU A 65 -3.19 12.56 -12.71
N ALA A 66 -2.05 12.66 -13.39
CA ALA A 66 -1.89 12.18 -14.76
C ALA A 66 -2.12 10.65 -14.87
N GLU A 67 -1.54 9.87 -13.95
CA GLU A 67 -1.77 8.42 -13.89
C GLU A 67 -3.24 8.10 -13.62
N MET A 68 -3.90 8.83 -12.71
CA MET A 68 -5.31 8.63 -12.37
C MET A 68 -6.25 8.97 -13.54
N HIS A 69 -6.04 10.07 -14.25
CA HIS A 69 -6.84 10.43 -15.42
C HIS A 69 -6.69 9.40 -16.55
N LYS A 70 -5.47 8.90 -16.77
CA LYS A 70 -5.23 7.83 -17.73
C LYS A 70 -5.91 6.52 -17.31
N ALA A 71 -5.90 6.21 -16.02
CA ALA A 71 -6.56 5.01 -15.48
C ALA A 71 -8.09 5.09 -15.63
N LEU A 72 -8.69 6.24 -15.29
CA LEU A 72 -10.14 6.47 -15.40
C LEU A 72 -10.62 6.44 -16.85
N SER A 73 -9.89 7.05 -17.79
CA SER A 73 -10.26 7.03 -19.21
C SER A 73 -10.17 5.64 -19.84
N LYS A 74 -9.25 4.78 -19.35
CA LYS A 74 -9.07 3.41 -19.84
C LYS A 74 -9.85 2.36 -19.05
N GLY A 75 -10.51 2.73 -17.95
CA GLY A 75 -11.15 1.77 -17.04
C GLY A 75 -10.16 0.82 -16.34
N SER A 76 -8.88 1.18 -16.23
CA SER A 76 -7.82 0.33 -15.67
C SER A 76 -7.16 1.03 -14.50
N ILE A 77 -7.79 0.92 -13.33
CA ILE A 77 -7.32 1.49 -12.07
C ILE A 77 -6.48 0.44 -11.35
N LEU A 78 -5.16 0.65 -11.25
CA LEU A 78 -4.24 -0.39 -10.75
C LEU A 78 -4.63 -0.92 -9.35
N PRO A 79 -5.01 -0.07 -8.37
CA PRO A 79 -5.43 -0.56 -7.06
C PRO A 79 -6.75 -1.36 -7.05
N SER A 80 -7.56 -1.32 -8.13
CA SER A 80 -8.79 -2.10 -8.23
C SER A 80 -8.61 -3.47 -8.90
N MET A 81 -7.40 -3.78 -9.38
CA MET A 81 -7.05 -5.06 -10.01
C MET A 81 -6.46 -6.03 -8.99
N HIS A 82 -6.55 -7.33 -9.26
CA HIS A 82 -5.84 -8.34 -8.47
C HIS A 82 -4.32 -8.11 -8.57
N PHE A 83 -3.59 -8.14 -7.44
CA PHE A 83 -2.18 -7.75 -7.39
C PHE A 83 -1.29 -8.52 -8.38
N PHE A 84 -1.51 -9.83 -8.55
CA PHE A 84 -0.72 -10.64 -9.51
C PHE A 84 -0.84 -10.15 -10.96
N GLN A 85 -1.95 -9.52 -11.33
CA GLN A 85 -2.15 -8.91 -12.64
C GLN A 85 -1.62 -7.48 -12.68
N ALA A 86 -1.74 -6.75 -11.56
CA ALA A 86 -1.36 -5.35 -11.46
C ALA A 86 0.15 -5.12 -11.26
N LYS A 87 0.88 -6.07 -10.67
CA LYS A 87 2.29 -5.91 -10.24
C LYS A 87 3.18 -5.33 -11.34
N ASN A 88 3.16 -5.93 -12.53
CA ASN A 88 3.99 -5.49 -13.66
C ASN A 88 3.62 -4.09 -14.17
N LEU A 89 2.39 -3.63 -13.92
CA LEU A 89 1.94 -2.27 -14.26
C LEU A 89 2.35 -1.28 -13.17
N ILE A 90 2.21 -1.67 -11.89
CA ILE A 90 2.65 -0.88 -10.73
C ILE A 90 4.16 -0.62 -10.82
N GLU A 91 4.96 -1.62 -11.21
CA GLU A 91 6.42 -1.48 -11.37
C GLU A 91 6.83 -0.46 -12.46
N LYS A 92 5.92 -0.14 -13.38
CA LYS A 92 6.10 0.88 -14.44
C LYS A 92 5.54 2.25 -14.08
N SER A 93 4.89 2.41 -12.91
CA SER A 93 4.35 3.68 -12.43
C SER A 93 5.48 4.61 -11.99
N GLU A 94 5.41 5.88 -12.40
CA GLU A 94 6.33 6.92 -11.97
C GLU A 94 6.11 7.26 -10.49
N VAL A 95 4.85 7.25 -10.05
CA VAL A 95 4.52 7.39 -8.62
C VAL A 95 5.18 6.27 -7.81
N PHE A 96 5.07 5.01 -8.24
CA PHE A 96 5.71 3.89 -7.55
C PHE A 96 7.24 4.01 -7.56
N ASN A 97 7.85 4.48 -8.64
CA ASN A 97 9.28 4.74 -8.72
C ASN A 97 9.76 5.80 -7.70
N ILE A 98 8.96 6.83 -7.42
CA ILE A 98 9.23 7.80 -6.36
C ILE A 98 9.06 7.15 -4.97
N LEU A 99 7.97 6.41 -4.75
CA LEU A 99 7.71 5.74 -3.46
C LEU A 99 8.79 4.71 -3.08
N LYS A 100 9.44 4.09 -4.06
CA LYS A 100 10.62 3.22 -3.83
C LYS A 100 11.78 3.99 -3.19
N LYS A 101 12.02 5.24 -3.59
CA LYS A 101 13.10 6.10 -3.10
C LYS A 101 12.78 6.74 -1.74
N MET A 102 11.50 6.81 -1.36
CA MET A 102 11.08 7.42 -0.11
C MET A 102 11.57 6.65 1.13
N PRO A 103 12.15 7.30 2.15
CA PRO A 103 12.45 6.69 3.44
C PRO A 103 11.14 6.43 4.19
N LYS A 104 10.66 5.18 4.16
CA LYS A 104 9.34 4.78 4.70
C LYS A 104 9.31 4.58 6.23
N GLY A 105 10.41 4.81 6.93
CA GLY A 105 10.54 4.50 8.36
C GLY A 105 10.73 3.01 8.60
N ALA A 106 9.78 2.37 9.30
CA ALA A 106 9.89 0.98 9.74
C ALA A 106 8.75 0.09 9.21
N ALA A 107 9.04 -1.21 9.03
CA ALA A 107 8.04 -2.24 8.77
C ALA A 107 7.58 -2.85 10.10
N LEU A 108 6.39 -2.47 10.58
CA LEU A 108 5.90 -2.84 11.92
C LEU A 108 5.01 -4.10 11.93
N HIS A 109 4.63 -4.62 10.76
CA HIS A 109 3.81 -5.82 10.63
C HIS A 109 4.39 -6.72 9.53
N VAL A 110 5.12 -7.76 9.94
CA VAL A 110 5.77 -8.74 9.07
C VAL A 110 5.77 -10.11 9.74
N HIS A 111 5.81 -11.18 8.95
CA HIS A 111 6.03 -12.54 9.42
C HIS A 111 7.45 -13.00 9.04
N ASP A 112 8.11 -13.73 9.93
CA ASP A 112 9.51 -14.18 9.82
C ASP A 112 9.84 -14.90 8.49
N PHE A 113 8.95 -15.75 7.99
CA PHE A 113 9.20 -16.51 6.76
C PHE A 113 8.82 -15.76 5.46
N SER A 114 8.20 -14.58 5.52
CA SER A 114 7.67 -13.87 4.35
C SER A 114 8.44 -12.59 3.99
N ILE A 115 9.58 -12.33 4.63
CA ILE A 115 10.38 -11.11 4.42
C ILE A 115 11.53 -11.29 3.42
N THR A 116 11.70 -12.49 2.86
CA THR A 116 12.73 -12.78 1.85
C THR A 116 12.11 -13.22 0.52
N SER A 117 12.82 -12.96 -0.57
CA SER A 117 12.37 -13.35 -1.91
C SER A 117 12.44 -14.89 -2.08
N PRO A 118 11.39 -15.52 -2.63
CA PRO A 118 11.43 -16.93 -3.04
C PRO A 118 12.57 -17.22 -4.02
N ASP A 119 12.89 -16.28 -4.92
CA ASP A 119 14.03 -16.43 -5.83
C ASP A 119 15.35 -16.62 -5.08
N TRP A 120 15.55 -15.90 -3.97
CA TRP A 120 16.75 -16.06 -3.15
C TRP A 120 16.76 -17.42 -2.45
N LEU A 121 15.62 -17.87 -1.93
CA LEU A 121 15.52 -19.20 -1.31
C LEU A 121 15.92 -20.29 -2.31
N VAL A 122 15.36 -20.27 -3.51
CA VAL A 122 15.65 -21.27 -4.53
C VAL A 122 17.08 -21.13 -5.07
N LYS A 123 17.47 -19.94 -5.56
CA LYS A 123 18.74 -19.75 -6.28
C LYS A 123 19.95 -19.59 -5.35
N ASN A 124 19.76 -19.39 -4.05
CA ASN A 124 20.85 -19.32 -3.07
C ASN A 124 20.73 -20.39 -1.98
N ALA A 125 19.67 -20.34 -1.17
CA ALA A 125 19.60 -21.19 0.02
C ALA A 125 19.65 -22.68 -0.34
N THR A 126 18.87 -23.12 -1.34
CA THR A 126 18.85 -24.53 -1.75
C THR A 126 20.10 -25.00 -2.51
N TYR A 127 21.02 -24.10 -2.85
CA TYR A 127 22.33 -24.43 -3.44
C TYR A 127 23.44 -24.60 -2.39
N ARG A 128 23.15 -24.33 -1.12
CA ARG A 128 24.12 -24.53 -0.03
C ARG A 128 24.34 -26.03 0.23
N PRO A 129 25.54 -26.42 0.71
CA PRO A 129 25.86 -27.81 1.02
C PRO A 129 24.84 -28.43 1.98
N HIS A 130 24.69 -29.76 1.87
CA HIS A 130 23.86 -30.55 2.79
C HIS A 130 22.37 -30.22 2.77
N CYS A 131 21.86 -29.59 1.70
CA CYS A 131 20.42 -29.37 1.50
C CYS A 131 19.77 -30.64 0.91
N TYR A 132 18.89 -31.27 1.69
CA TYR A 132 18.09 -32.40 1.26
C TYR A 132 16.65 -31.95 1.01
N PHE A 133 15.99 -32.62 0.07
CA PHE A 133 14.55 -32.49 -0.13
C PHE A 133 13.90 -33.87 -0.17
N CYS A 134 12.59 -33.87 0.03
CA CYS A 134 11.75 -35.06 -0.03
C CYS A 134 10.30 -34.63 -0.30
N PHE A 135 9.50 -35.52 -0.89
CA PHE A 135 8.05 -35.35 -0.95
C PHE A 135 7.39 -36.23 0.10
N THR A 136 6.51 -35.65 0.91
CA THR A 136 5.66 -36.44 1.80
C THR A 136 4.79 -37.41 1.02
N ARG A 137 4.15 -38.36 1.69
CA ARG A 137 3.17 -39.27 1.05
C ARG A 137 2.01 -38.55 0.36
N ARG A 138 1.76 -37.28 0.71
CA ARG A 138 0.74 -36.41 0.09
C ARG A 138 1.28 -35.55 -1.06
N GLY A 139 2.55 -35.73 -1.45
CA GLY A 139 3.19 -34.93 -2.50
C GLY A 139 3.65 -33.54 -2.07
N ILE A 140 3.61 -33.23 -0.76
CA ILE A 140 4.07 -31.92 -0.24
C ILE A 140 5.61 -31.94 -0.16
N PRO A 141 6.32 -30.97 -0.76
CA PRO A 141 7.76 -30.87 -0.64
C PRO A 141 8.18 -30.47 0.78
N GLN A 142 9.21 -31.14 1.31
CA GLN A 142 9.91 -30.78 2.54
C GLN A 142 11.41 -30.66 2.28
N PHE A 143 12.07 -29.75 3.00
CA PHE A 143 13.50 -29.52 2.91
C PHE A 143 14.16 -29.68 4.29
N ARG A 144 15.40 -30.15 4.31
CA ARG A 144 16.20 -30.30 5.53
C ARG A 144 17.67 -30.12 5.24
N PHE A 145 18.34 -29.31 6.05
CA PHE A 145 19.81 -29.27 6.09
C PHE A 145 20.31 -30.27 7.14
N ALA A 146 21.19 -31.19 6.76
CA ALA A 146 21.73 -32.19 7.69
C ALA A 146 23.07 -32.78 7.22
N HIS A 147 23.98 -33.04 8.14
CA HIS A 147 25.19 -33.81 7.89
C HIS A 147 25.44 -34.75 9.08
N PRO A 148 25.44 -36.09 8.90
CA PRO A 148 25.26 -36.85 7.66
C PRO A 148 23.80 -36.86 7.16
N THR A 149 23.50 -37.64 6.11
CA THR A 149 22.15 -37.81 5.54
C THR A 149 21.12 -38.12 6.64
N PRO A 150 19.94 -37.45 6.66
CA PRO A 150 18.95 -37.66 7.72
C PRO A 150 18.41 -39.10 7.74
N PRO A 151 18.20 -39.70 8.92
CA PRO A 151 17.52 -40.99 9.03
C PRO A 151 16.04 -40.88 8.62
N THR A 152 15.48 -41.98 8.10
CA THR A 152 14.06 -42.11 7.71
C THR A 152 13.33 -43.08 8.64
N PRO A 153 13.03 -42.69 9.90
CA PRO A 153 12.38 -43.56 10.88
C PRO A 153 10.98 -43.95 10.43
N LYS A 154 10.58 -45.22 10.61
CA LYS A 154 9.23 -45.70 10.25
C LYS A 154 8.24 -45.48 11.41
N PRO A 155 7.03 -44.93 11.19
CA PRO A 155 6.50 -44.46 9.91
C PRO A 155 7.01 -43.06 9.55
N ALA A 156 7.74 -42.95 8.42
CA ALA A 156 8.24 -41.66 7.97
C ALA A 156 7.14 -40.93 7.19
N GLU A 157 6.94 -39.66 7.52
CA GLU A 157 6.21 -38.72 6.66
C GLU A 157 6.94 -38.54 5.33
N CYS A 158 8.27 -38.48 5.40
CA CYS A 158 9.18 -38.34 4.28
C CYS A 158 9.94 -39.65 4.00
N PRO A 159 9.58 -40.41 2.95
CA PRO A 159 10.07 -41.76 2.74
C PRO A 159 11.55 -41.83 2.37
N GLN A 160 12.07 -40.83 1.66
CA GLN A 160 13.45 -40.79 1.20
C GLN A 160 13.95 -39.35 1.07
N TRP A 161 14.99 -39.02 1.85
CA TRP A 161 15.73 -37.76 1.69
C TRP A 161 16.73 -37.85 0.55
N VAL A 162 16.67 -36.91 -0.38
CA VAL A 162 17.56 -36.82 -1.54
C VAL A 162 18.38 -35.53 -1.44
N LEU A 163 19.70 -35.65 -1.58
CA LEU A 163 20.60 -34.49 -1.59
C LEU A 163 20.36 -33.69 -2.89
N LEU A 164 20.01 -32.40 -2.77
CA LEU A 164 19.69 -31.56 -3.92
C LEU A 164 20.84 -31.41 -4.90
N GLU A 165 22.08 -31.33 -4.42
CA GLU A 165 23.26 -31.24 -5.28
C GLU A 165 23.38 -32.45 -6.21
N LYS A 166 23.18 -33.65 -5.65
CA LYS A 166 23.19 -34.90 -6.42
C LYS A 166 22.00 -34.96 -7.38
N PHE A 167 20.82 -34.53 -6.93
CA PHE A 167 19.62 -34.51 -7.76
C PHE A 167 19.78 -33.60 -8.98
N ARG A 168 20.25 -32.36 -8.78
CA ARG A 168 20.47 -31.39 -9.87
C ARG A 168 21.46 -31.89 -10.93
N LYS A 169 22.55 -32.57 -10.52
CA LYS A 169 23.53 -33.17 -11.45
C LYS A 169 22.92 -34.23 -12.37
N GLY A 170 21.80 -34.84 -12.00
CA GLY A 170 21.09 -35.82 -12.81
C GLY A 170 20.01 -35.23 -13.73
N LEU A 171 19.75 -33.92 -13.66
CA LEU A 171 18.74 -33.26 -14.48
C LEU A 171 19.32 -32.81 -15.83
N HIS A 172 18.52 -32.92 -16.89
CA HIS A 172 18.86 -32.36 -18.21
C HIS A 172 18.79 -30.82 -18.21
N ASN A 173 17.85 -30.23 -17.46
CA ASN A 173 17.66 -28.79 -17.37
C ASN A 173 17.44 -28.35 -15.91
N VAL A 174 18.50 -27.91 -15.26
CA VAL A 174 18.47 -27.44 -13.87
C VAL A 174 17.65 -26.15 -13.74
N SER A 175 17.80 -25.22 -14.68
CA SER A 175 17.12 -23.92 -14.66
C SER A 175 15.59 -24.05 -14.71
N GLU A 176 15.08 -24.99 -15.49
CA GLU A 176 13.63 -25.28 -15.54
C GLU A 176 13.10 -25.80 -14.19
N PHE A 177 13.86 -26.70 -13.55
CA PHE A 177 13.51 -27.22 -12.23
C PHE A 177 13.46 -26.10 -11.17
N ASP A 178 14.46 -25.22 -11.14
CA ASP A 178 14.50 -24.12 -10.16
C ASP A 178 13.43 -23.06 -10.44
N ASN A 179 13.14 -22.75 -11.71
CA ASN A 179 12.10 -21.78 -12.07
C ASN A 179 10.68 -22.28 -11.77
N ARG A 180 10.41 -23.58 -11.88
CA ARG A 180 9.14 -24.17 -11.42
C ARG A 180 8.96 -24.12 -9.91
N SER A 181 10.07 -24.08 -9.18
CA SER A 181 10.07 -24.03 -7.71
C SER A 181 10.02 -22.60 -7.16
N SER A 182 10.12 -21.58 -8.03
CA SER A 182 10.15 -20.15 -7.68
C SER A 182 8.85 -19.41 -8.04
N GLN A 183 7.90 -20.08 -8.71
CA GLN A 183 6.57 -19.57 -9.06
C GLN A 183 5.53 -19.98 -8.03
#